data_AF-A0A2E2HEM6-F1
#
_entry.id   AF-A0A2E2HEM6-F1
#
_cell.length_a   1.000
_cell.length_b   1.000
_cell.length_c   1.000
_cell.angle_alpha   90.00
_cell.angle_beta   90.00
_cell.angle_gamma   90.00
#
_symmetry.space_group_name_H-M   'P 1'
#
loop_
_entity.id
_entity.type
_entity.pdbx_description
1 polymer ?
#
loop_
_entity_poly.entity_id
_entity_poly.type
_entity_poly.pdbx_seq_one_letter_code
_entity_poly.pdbx_strand_id
1 'polypeptide(L)' 'MASKRNSDNYLTKRHIKSASRNGFEQASKQAMETAGSVVVVEDHKVVRKYQDGRTEELARINKPPKAKVKAAVSKLAFS' A
#
# COMPACT_ATOMS: atom_id res chain seq x y z
N MET A 1 0.26 -9.26 46.88
CA MET A 1 0.07 -8.34 45.74
C MET A 1 0.76 -8.94 44.53
N ALA A 2 -0.01 -9.42 43.55
CA ALA A 2 0.55 -10.03 42.33
C ALA A 2 1.21 -8.94 41.48
N SER A 3 2.46 -9.18 41.08
CA SER A 3 3.21 -8.25 40.23
C SER A 3 2.46 -8.05 38.91
N LYS A 4 2.15 -6.79 38.61
CA LYS A 4 1.58 -6.37 37.33
C LYS A 4 2.64 -6.64 36.27
N ARG A 5 2.55 -7.80 35.59
CA ARG A 5 3.36 -8.09 34.42
C ARG A 5 3.03 -7.01 33.39
N ASN A 6 3.88 -5.99 33.29
CA ASN A 6 3.99 -5.18 32.09
C ASN A 6 4.42 -6.18 31.00
N SER A 7 3.45 -6.79 30.33
CA SER A 7 3.69 -7.37 29.03
C SER A 7 4.02 -6.18 28.16
N ASP A 8 5.31 -5.88 28.03
CA ASP A 8 5.79 -4.95 27.02
C ASP A 8 5.16 -5.42 25.72
N ASN A 9 4.13 -4.68 25.29
CA ASN A 9 3.28 -5.06 24.19
C ASN A 9 4.12 -4.78 22.95
N TYR A 10 4.98 -5.74 22.61
CA TYR A 10 5.93 -5.57 21.51
C TYR A 10 5.12 -5.21 20.27
N LEU A 11 5.40 -4.04 19.70
CA LEU A 11 4.79 -3.61 18.47
C LEU A 11 5.31 -4.51 17.34
N THR A 12 4.63 -5.64 17.15
CA THR A 12 5.00 -6.59 16.11
C THR A 12 4.64 -6.03 14.74
N LYS A 13 5.34 -6.49 13.71
CA LYS A 13 5.00 -6.22 12.31
C LYS A 13 3.54 -6.55 12.00
N ARG A 14 2.95 -7.54 12.68
CA ARG A 14 1.54 -7.91 12.52
C ARG A 14 0.61 -6.82 13.05
N HIS A 15 0.91 -6.25 14.22
CA HIS A 15 0.12 -5.14 14.77
C HIS A 15 0.16 -3.90 13.88
N ILE A 16 1.35 -3.54 13.38
CA ILE A 16 1.50 -2.42 12.44
C ILE A 16 0.68 -2.66 11.17
N LYS A 17 0.83 -3.83 10.54
CA LYS A 17 0.06 -4.19 9.33
C LYS A 17 -1.44 -4.14 9.57
N SER A 18 -1.90 -4.65 10.71
CA SER A 18 -3.32 -4.64 11.07
C SER A 18 -3.84 -3.21 11.24
N ALA A 19 -3.12 -2.38 12.00
CA ALA A 19 -3.52 -1.00 12.23
C ALA A 19 -3.51 -0.18 10.93
N SER A 20 -2.47 -0.33 10.10
CA SER A 20 -2.39 0.33 8.79
C SER A 20 -3.54 -0.10 7.88
N ARG A 21 -3.86 -1.40 7.81
CA ARG A 21 -4.97 -1.90 7.00
C ARG A 21 -6.30 -1.28 7.43
N ASN A 22 -6.59 -1.28 8.73
CA ASN A 22 -7.81 -0.68 9.27
C ASN A 22 -7.87 0.83 8.95
N GLY A 23 -6.75 1.54 9.08
CA GLY A 23 -6.67 2.97 8.73
C GLY A 23 -6.92 3.23 7.25
N PHE A 24 -6.36 2.41 6.36
CA PHE A 24 -6.61 2.53 4.91
C PHE A 24 -8.06 2.25 4.55
N GLU A 25 -8.69 1.25 5.17
CA GLU A 25 -10.11 0.94 4.94
C GLU A 25 -11.01 2.11 5.37
N GLN A 26 -10.75 2.71 6.54
CA GLN A 26 -11.49 3.88 7.01
C GLN A 26 -11.28 5.11 6.12
N ALA A 27 -10.03 5.42 5.76
CA ALA A 27 -9.71 6.55 4.89
C ALA A 27 -10.35 6.39 3.51
N SER A 28 -10.34 5.17 2.96
CA SER A 28 -10.99 4.88 1.67
C SER A 28 -12.50 5.06 1.74
N LYS A 29 -13.13 4.61 2.84
CA LYS A 29 -14.56 4.82 3.07
C LYS A 29 -14.90 6.31 3.13
N GLN A 30 -14.15 7.09 3.92
CA GLN A 30 -14.36 8.52 4.05
C GLN A 30 -14.11 9.28 2.74
N ALA A 31 -13.08 8.90 1.98
CA ALA A 31 -12.82 9.46 0.65
C ALA A 31 -13.96 9.14 -0.33
N MET A 32 -14.53 7.93 -0.27
CA MET A 32 -15.68 7.57 -1.09
C MET A 32 -16.93 8.37 -0.70
N GLU A 33 -17.17 8.58 0.60
CA GLU A 33 -18.31 9.37 1.10
C GLU A 33 -18.20 10.87 0.76
N THR A 34 -16.98 11.42 0.75
CA THR A 34 -16.74 12.87 0.55
C THR A 34 -16.49 13.26 -0.89
N ALA A 35 -15.66 12.50 -1.61
CA ALA A 35 -15.24 12.79 -2.97
C ALA A 35 -15.94 11.91 -4.03
N GLY A 36 -16.72 10.91 -3.61
CA GLY A 36 -17.40 9.98 -4.51
C GLY A 36 -16.47 9.05 -5.29
N SER A 37 -15.16 9.05 -4.99
CA SER A 37 -14.18 8.21 -5.67
C SER A 37 -12.90 7.98 -4.85
N VAL A 38 -12.19 6.89 -5.16
CA VAL A 38 -10.89 6.52 -4.58
C VAL A 38 -9.96 6.05 -5.69
N VAL A 39 -8.68 6.42 -5.62
CA VAL A 39 -7.64 5.94 -6.54
C VAL A 39 -6.90 4.77 -5.90
N VAL A 40 -6.84 3.65 -6.60
CA VAL A 40 -6.19 2.40 -6.16
C VAL A 40 -5.33 1.81 -7.27
N VAL A 41 -4.34 1.02 -6.88
CA VAL A 41 -3.49 0.27 -7.81
C VAL A 41 -3.97 -1.17 -7.86
N GLU A 42 -4.37 -1.64 -9.04
CA GLU A 42 -4.83 -3.00 -9.31
C GLU A 42 -4.08 -3.54 -10.53
N ASP A 43 -3.57 -4.77 -10.49
CA ASP A 43 -3.01 -5.47 -11.66
C ASP A 43 -2.10 -4.62 -12.58
N HIS A 44 -1.15 -3.90 -11.98
CA HIS A 44 -0.21 -3.02 -12.67
C HIS A 44 -0.83 -1.80 -13.37
N LYS A 45 -2.04 -1.39 -12.99
CA LYS A 45 -2.66 -0.15 -13.40
C LYS A 45 -3.13 0.66 -12.19
N VAL A 46 -3.10 1.97 -12.35
CA VAL A 46 -3.72 2.93 -11.44
C VAL A 46 -5.13 3.13 -11.95
N VAL A 47 -6.12 2.81 -11.11
CA VAL A 47 -7.54 2.95 -11.43
C VAL A 47 -8.21 3.86 -10.41
N ARG A 48 -9.15 4.68 -10.89
CA ARG A 48 -10.08 5.42 -10.04
C ARG A 48 -11.40 4.64 -9.98
N LYS A 49 -11.84 4.32 -8.78
CA LYS A 49 -13.12 3.69 -8.51
C LYS A 49 -14.10 4.72 -8.00
N TYR A 50 -15.25 4.81 -8.63
CA TYR A 50 -16.33 5.71 -8.25
C TYR A 50 -17.34 4.97 -7.37
N GLN A 51 -18.09 5.73 -6.56
CA GLN A 51 -19.10 5.21 -5.64
C GLN A 51 -20.22 4.44 -6.36
N ASP A 52 -20.53 4.81 -7.59
CA ASP A 52 -21.54 4.16 -8.44
C ASP A 52 -21.07 2.86 -9.10
N GLY A 53 -19.84 2.43 -8.83
CA GLY A 53 -19.25 1.21 -9.38
C GLY A 53 -18.51 1.40 -10.70
N ARG A 54 -18.48 2.60 -11.28
CA ARG A 54 -17.64 2.89 -12.45
C ARG A 54 -16.16 2.80 -12.07
N THR A 55 -15.35 2.31 -13.00
CA THR A 55 -13.88 2.24 -12.85
C THR A 55 -13.23 2.88 -14.06
N GLU A 56 -12.30 3.80 -13.82
CA GLU A 56 -11.54 4.53 -14.84
C GLU A 56 -10.05 4.20 -14.71
N GLU A 57 -9.42 3.79 -15.81
CA GLU A 57 -7.97 3.55 -15.85
C GLU A 57 -7.24 4.88 -16.04
N LEU A 58 -6.38 5.24 -15.09
CA LEU A 58 -5.61 6.49 -15.13
C LEU A 58 -4.23 6.28 -15.76
N ALA A 59 -3.56 5.18 -15.41
CA ALA A 59 -2.20 4.92 -15.86
C ALA A 59 -1.84 3.43 -15.77
N ARG A 60 -0.92 2.99 -16.63
CA ARG A 60 -0.27 1.68 -16.50
C ARG A 60 1.10 1.83 -15.86
N ILE A 61 1.37 0.99 -14.87
CA ILE A 61 2.66 0.89 -14.21
C ILE A 61 3.55 0.00 -15.07
N ASN A 62 4.26 0.62 -16.00
CA ASN A 62 5.30 -0.05 -16.76
C ASN A 62 6.47 -0.36 -15.83
N LYS A 63 6.52 -1.59 -15.30
CA LYS A 63 7.72 -2.07 -14.62
C LYS A 63 8.84 -2.16 -15.65
N PRO A 64 10.00 -1.49 -15.48
CA PRO A 64 11.16 -1.87 -16.26
C PRO A 64 11.45 -3.34 -15.94
N PRO A 65 11.73 -4.19 -16.95
CA PRO A 65 12.00 -5.60 -16.72
C PRO A 65 13.16 -5.73 -15.73
N LYS A 66 12.97 -6.51 -14.67
CA LYS A 66 13.99 -6.75 -13.60
C LYS A 66 15.36 -7.14 -14.16
N ALA A 67 15.41 -7.66 -15.39
CA ALA A 67 16.63 -7.94 -16.14
C ALA A 67 17.57 -6.74 -16.29
N LYS A 68 17.05 -5.50 -16.39
CA LYS A 68 17.89 -4.28 -16.53
C LYS A 68 18.43 -3.74 -15.19
N VAL A 69 17.87 -4.16 -14.05
CA VAL A 69 18.31 -3.68 -12.73
C VAL A 69 19.63 -4.34 -12.33
N LYS A 70 19.82 -5.65 -12.62
CA LYS A 70 21.10 -6.33 -12.37
C LYS A 70 22.25 -5.73 -13.20
N ALA A 71 21.98 -5.37 -14.46
CA ALA A 71 23.00 -4.79 -15.35
C ALA A 71 23.43 -3.37 -14.97
N ALA A 72 22.51 -2.57 -14.37
CA ALA A 72 22.84 -1.24 -13.88
C ALA A 72 23.64 -1.29 -12.57
N VAL A 73 23.28 -2.18 -11.65
CA VAL A 73 23.99 -2.35 -10.37
C VAL A 73 25.37 -2.98 -10.59
N SER A 74 25.53 -3.91 -11.54
CA SER A 74 26.84 -4.49 -11.87
C SER A 74 27.79 -3.51 -12.54
N LYS A 75 27.28 -2.49 -13.25
CA LYS A 75 28.10 -1.42 -13.85
C LYS A 75 28.53 -0.35 -12.84
N LEU A 76 27.73 -0.13 -11.79
CA LEU A 76 28.05 0.79 -10.69
C LEU A 76 28.99 0.17 -9.64
N ALA A 77 29.02 -1.16 -9.53
CA ALA A 77 29.87 -1.89 -8.58
C ALA A 77 31.30 -2.15 -9.10
N PHE A 78 31.62 -1.73 -10.33
CA PHE A 78 32.92 -1.95 -10.98
C PHE A 78 33.55 -0.66 -11.55
N SER A 79 33.11 0.52 -11.10
CA SER A 79 33.79 1.81 -11.28
C SER A 79 34.39 2.28 -9.96
#